data_AF-A0A5S3W7P7-F1
#
_entry.id   AF-A0A5S3W7P7-F1
#
_cell.length_a   1.000
_cell.length_b   1.000
_cell.length_c   1.000
_cell.angle_alpha   90.00
_cell.angle_beta   90.00
_cell.angle_gamma   90.00
#
_symmetry.space_group_name_H-M   'P 1'
#
loop_
_entity.id
_entity.type
_entity.pdbx_description
1 polymer ?
#
loop_
_entity_poly.entity_id
_entity_poly.type
_entity_poly.pdbx_seq_one_letter_code
_entity_poly.pdbx_strand_id
1 'polypeptide(L)'
;MKRVKRNPEKFEVIDLFTAMGREHGYKLSVEEDSNDFMERIGKSLKSSQENPNLMHGKRIESLFAHVAGALGKCRLIKQEDSGEVFTTEENIQAPDYKVVLNDGKQYFIEVKNCHFPNVKSPYPLNKSYLEKLENYADLHATPLLIAIYFSRNNKWVLLSKASLSEHKKKYTIDFINAIAKNEMWLLGDRTIATEPDLGIEFIADLSKDATVTDEGEANFIIGEVKLYCAGQEITDDLEKSIAFYLMRFGNWNENEPEGIFDKGIFVGAQYTFSPDFPPEEQRFSMVGELSSMISYSYSEQTVYEKSVIALDTNLDPSVFAVEIPEGHKGDKLPLWQFIMQANYEFEG
;
A
#
# COMPACT_ATOMS: atom_id res chain seq x y z
N MET A 1 -1.78 -12.77 -5.12
CA MET A 1 -1.05 -12.63 -6.41
C MET A 1 0.42 -12.97 -6.20
N LYS A 2 1.14 -13.52 -7.20
CA LYS A 2 2.57 -13.83 -7.12
C LYS A 2 3.37 -13.12 -8.20
N ARG A 3 4.57 -12.65 -7.88
CA ARG A 3 5.48 -12.02 -8.85
C ARG A 3 6.08 -13.08 -9.78
N VAL A 4 6.08 -12.81 -11.09
CA VAL A 4 6.79 -13.65 -12.06
C VAL A 4 8.28 -13.30 -11.99
N LYS A 5 9.12 -14.29 -11.67
CA LYS A 5 10.57 -14.08 -11.54
C LYS A 5 11.21 -13.81 -12.91
N ARG A 6 11.98 -12.72 -12.98
CA ARG A 6 12.89 -12.40 -14.09
C ARG A 6 14.33 -12.78 -13.71
N ASN A 7 15.22 -12.82 -14.70
CA ASN A 7 16.66 -12.97 -14.47
C ASN A 7 17.35 -11.64 -14.85
N PRO A 8 17.36 -10.65 -13.93
CA PRO A 8 17.83 -9.30 -14.24
C PRO A 8 19.32 -9.29 -14.61
N GLU A 9 20.16 -10.07 -13.90
CA GLU A 9 21.59 -10.17 -14.17
C GLU A 9 21.90 -10.67 -15.59
N LYS A 10 21.03 -11.51 -16.16
CA LYS A 10 21.21 -12.05 -17.50
C LYS A 10 20.70 -11.12 -18.60
N PHE A 11 19.58 -10.44 -18.38
CA PHE A 11 18.86 -9.73 -19.44
C PHE A 11 18.88 -8.21 -19.24
N GLU A 12 18.59 -7.71 -18.05
CA GLU A 12 18.44 -6.27 -17.80
C GLU A 12 19.77 -5.52 -17.86
N VAL A 13 20.89 -6.17 -17.48
CA VAL A 13 22.23 -5.59 -17.63
C VAL A 13 22.55 -5.33 -19.10
N ILE A 14 22.20 -6.27 -19.98
CA ILE A 14 22.43 -6.15 -21.43
C ILE A 14 21.48 -5.09 -22.03
N ASP A 15 20.21 -5.07 -21.59
CA ASP A 15 19.23 -4.09 -22.04
C ASP A 15 19.66 -2.67 -21.65
N LEU A 16 20.14 -2.48 -20.42
CA LEU A 16 20.64 -1.20 -19.94
C LEU A 16 21.91 -0.77 -20.69
N PHE A 17 22.85 -1.70 -20.92
CA PHE A 17 24.04 -1.43 -21.74
C PHE A 17 23.65 -1.00 -23.16
N THR A 18 22.69 -1.70 -23.77
CA THR A 18 22.21 -1.39 -25.13
C THR A 18 21.53 -0.03 -25.18
N ALA A 19 20.70 0.29 -24.19
CA ALA A 19 20.03 1.57 -24.09
C ALA A 19 21.03 2.74 -23.96
N MET A 20 22.02 2.64 -23.07
CA MET A 20 23.07 3.65 -22.92
C MET A 20 24.01 3.67 -24.14
N GLY A 21 24.28 2.51 -24.74
CA GLY A 21 25.11 2.38 -25.92
C GLY A 21 24.54 3.08 -27.15
N ARG A 22 23.21 3.18 -27.28
CA ARG A 22 22.58 4.00 -28.33
C ARG A 22 22.86 5.49 -28.18
N GLU A 23 22.94 5.98 -26.94
CA GLU A 23 23.20 7.40 -26.66
C GLU A 23 24.70 7.73 -26.73
N HIS A 24 25.56 6.82 -26.29
CA HIS A 24 27.01 7.06 -26.13
C HIS A 24 27.88 6.34 -27.18
N GLY A 25 27.29 5.52 -28.04
CA GLY A 25 27.99 4.81 -29.12
C GLY A 25 28.76 3.55 -28.69
N TYR A 26 28.42 2.96 -27.55
CA TYR A 26 29.14 1.80 -27.00
C TYR A 26 29.06 0.55 -27.87
N LYS A 27 30.15 -0.24 -27.83
CA LYS A 27 30.27 -1.53 -28.50
C LYS A 27 30.60 -2.62 -27.49
N LEU A 28 29.84 -3.72 -27.54
CA LEU A 28 30.02 -4.88 -26.64
C LEU A 28 31.42 -5.51 -26.71
N SER A 29 32.14 -5.34 -27.81
CA SER A 29 33.48 -5.89 -28.01
C SER A 29 34.61 -4.98 -27.53
N VAL A 30 34.30 -3.79 -27.01
CA VAL A 30 35.29 -2.77 -26.62
C VAL A 30 35.32 -2.68 -25.09
N GLU A 31 36.50 -2.90 -24.51
CA GLU A 31 36.69 -2.94 -23.06
C GLU A 31 36.57 -1.54 -22.45
N GLU A 32 37.06 -0.51 -23.14
CA GLU A 32 36.94 0.88 -22.69
C GLU A 32 35.48 1.35 -22.57
N ASP A 33 34.63 0.95 -23.52
CA ASP A 33 33.19 1.25 -23.50
C ASP A 33 32.50 0.57 -22.30
N SER A 34 32.91 -0.66 -21.99
CA SER A 34 32.41 -1.39 -20.83
C SER A 34 32.80 -0.71 -19.51
N ASN A 35 34.03 -0.19 -19.43
CA ASN A 35 34.51 0.54 -18.25
C ASN A 35 33.79 1.89 -18.08
N ASP A 36 33.60 2.67 -19.16
CA ASP A 36 32.87 3.95 -19.11
C ASP A 36 31.40 3.74 -18.72
N PHE A 37 30.75 2.69 -19.24
CA PHE A 37 29.41 2.28 -18.83
C PHE A 37 29.30 2.04 -17.31
N MET A 38 30.21 1.24 -16.75
CA MET A 38 30.22 0.94 -15.31
C MET A 38 30.44 2.21 -14.46
N GLU A 39 31.31 3.11 -14.90
CA GLU A 39 31.56 4.38 -14.22
C GLU A 39 30.31 5.28 -14.22
N ARG A 40 29.64 5.41 -15.37
CA ARG A 40 28.42 6.21 -15.51
C ARG A 40 27.25 5.65 -14.72
N ILE A 41 27.05 4.33 -14.74
CA ILE A 41 26.04 3.69 -13.88
C ILE A 41 26.34 3.98 -12.42
N GLY A 42 27.59 3.79 -11.99
CA GLY A 42 27.98 4.07 -10.60
C GLY A 42 27.68 5.51 -10.18
N LYS A 43 27.95 6.49 -11.05
CA LYS A 43 27.62 7.91 -10.83
C LYS A 43 26.12 8.18 -10.81
N SER A 44 25.38 7.64 -11.78
CA SER A 44 23.94 7.83 -11.92
C SER A 44 23.16 7.22 -10.75
N LEU A 45 23.57 6.05 -10.28
CA LEU A 45 22.99 5.39 -9.11
C LEU A 45 23.19 6.23 -7.85
N LYS A 46 24.41 6.74 -7.61
CA LYS A 46 24.70 7.64 -6.47
C LYS A 46 23.85 8.91 -6.53
N SER A 47 23.79 9.55 -7.70
CA SER A 47 22.98 10.76 -7.87
C SER A 47 21.48 10.51 -7.66
N SER A 48 20.98 9.33 -8.06
CA SER A 48 19.57 8.96 -7.85
C SER A 48 19.27 8.71 -6.38
N GLN A 49 20.18 8.06 -5.64
CA GLN A 49 20.06 7.84 -4.20
C GLN A 49 20.02 9.16 -3.41
N GLU A 50 20.73 10.18 -3.88
CA GLU A 50 20.76 11.53 -3.29
C GLU A 50 19.53 12.39 -3.65
N ASN A 51 18.57 11.86 -4.42
CA ASN A 51 17.33 12.56 -4.79
C ASN A 51 16.11 11.96 -4.06
N PRO A 52 15.74 12.49 -2.88
CA PRO A 52 14.62 11.96 -2.08
C PRO A 52 13.30 11.94 -2.85
N ASN A 53 13.03 12.96 -3.68
CA ASN A 53 11.77 13.07 -4.41
C ASN A 53 11.61 11.93 -5.43
N LEU A 54 12.69 11.61 -6.16
CA LEU A 54 12.71 10.50 -7.11
C LEU A 54 12.52 9.17 -6.38
N MET A 55 13.27 8.96 -5.28
CA MET A 55 13.22 7.73 -4.49
C MET A 55 11.83 7.50 -3.87
N HIS A 56 11.22 8.56 -3.33
CA HIS A 56 9.86 8.49 -2.81
C HIS A 56 8.85 8.22 -3.92
N GLY A 57 8.95 8.89 -5.07
CA GLY A 57 8.08 8.64 -6.23
C GLY A 57 8.11 7.17 -6.67
N LYS A 58 9.30 6.64 -6.95
CA LYS A 58 9.49 5.25 -7.38
C LYS A 58 9.02 4.24 -6.34
N ARG A 59 9.23 4.50 -5.05
CA ARG A 59 8.69 3.64 -3.98
C ARG A 59 7.17 3.63 -3.95
N ILE A 60 6.51 4.77 -4.17
CA ILE A 60 5.04 4.84 -4.21
C ILE A 60 4.48 4.15 -5.46
N GLU A 61 5.15 4.27 -6.60
CA GLU A 61 4.83 3.49 -7.80
C GLU A 61 4.90 1.98 -7.52
N SER A 62 5.96 1.49 -6.87
CA SER A 62 6.06 0.07 -6.48
C SER A 62 5.00 -0.35 -5.44
N LEU A 63 4.73 0.52 -4.46
CA LEU A 63 3.72 0.27 -3.43
C LEU A 63 2.33 0.05 -4.05
N PHE A 64 1.97 0.82 -5.08
CA PHE A 64 0.68 0.67 -5.75
C PHE A 64 0.46 -0.77 -6.24
N ALA A 65 1.45 -1.38 -6.91
CA ALA A 65 1.31 -2.74 -7.42
C ALA A 65 1.08 -3.77 -6.30
N HIS A 66 1.70 -3.57 -5.14
CA HIS A 66 1.50 -4.41 -3.96
C HIS A 66 0.09 -4.21 -3.37
N VAL A 67 -0.34 -2.96 -3.21
CA VAL A 67 -1.70 -2.64 -2.75
C VAL A 67 -2.75 -3.25 -3.68
N ALA A 68 -2.71 -2.94 -4.97
CA ALA A 68 -3.65 -3.44 -5.96
C ALA A 68 -3.65 -4.98 -6.04
N GLY A 69 -2.48 -5.61 -5.93
CA GLY A 69 -2.34 -7.07 -5.95
C GLY A 69 -2.85 -7.75 -4.67
N ALA A 70 -2.72 -7.09 -3.53
CA ALA A 70 -3.11 -7.60 -2.22
C ALA A 70 -4.60 -7.42 -1.92
N LEU A 71 -5.25 -6.40 -2.51
CA LEU A 71 -6.71 -6.20 -2.43
C LEU A 71 -7.54 -7.31 -3.12
N GLY A 72 -6.90 -8.14 -3.96
CA GLY A 72 -7.45 -9.42 -4.39
C GLY A 72 -8.39 -9.41 -5.61
N LYS A 73 -8.76 -8.25 -6.17
CA LYS A 73 -9.57 -8.19 -7.41
C LYS A 73 -8.74 -8.16 -8.70
N CYS A 74 -7.41 -8.03 -8.61
CA CYS A 74 -6.52 -8.05 -9.76
C CYS A 74 -6.12 -9.48 -10.15
N ARG A 75 -6.21 -9.80 -11.44
CA ARG A 75 -5.70 -11.02 -12.06
C ARG A 75 -4.29 -10.83 -12.62
N LEU A 76 -3.99 -9.64 -13.15
CA LEU A 76 -2.68 -9.25 -13.68
C LEU A 76 -2.38 -7.80 -13.31
N ILE A 77 -1.14 -7.55 -12.92
CA ILE A 77 -0.56 -6.21 -12.84
C ILE A 77 0.77 -6.27 -13.59
N LYS A 78 0.91 -5.45 -14.63
CA LYS A 78 2.11 -5.35 -15.44
C LYS A 78 2.58 -3.90 -15.43
N GLN A 79 3.86 -3.68 -15.18
CA GLN A 79 4.48 -2.37 -15.39
C GLN A 79 4.49 -2.06 -16.90
N GLU A 80 3.81 -0.99 -17.31
CA GLU A 80 3.56 -0.67 -18.71
C GLU A 80 4.58 0.33 -19.27
N ASP A 81 5.11 1.23 -18.43
CA ASP A 81 6.16 2.18 -18.78
C ASP A 81 7.57 1.56 -18.96
N SER A 82 7.66 0.23 -18.91
CA SER A 82 8.92 -0.51 -19.03
C SER A 82 9.12 -1.14 -20.40
N GLY A 83 10.34 -1.01 -20.93
CA GLY A 83 10.74 -1.56 -22.21
C GLY A 83 10.68 -0.56 -23.36
N GLU A 84 10.96 -1.03 -24.57
CA GLU A 84 10.97 -0.20 -25.77
C GLU A 84 9.59 -0.12 -26.40
N VAL A 85 9.21 1.09 -26.80
CA VAL A 85 7.98 1.35 -27.55
C VAL A 85 8.37 1.92 -28.91
N PHE A 86 7.92 1.25 -29.96
CA PHE A 86 8.00 1.73 -31.34
C PHE A 86 6.61 2.17 -31.76
N THR A 87 6.48 3.41 -32.20
CA THR A 87 5.19 3.99 -32.57
C THR A 87 5.37 4.93 -33.75
N THR A 88 4.32 5.05 -34.57
CA THR A 88 4.17 6.12 -35.57
C THR A 88 3.49 7.37 -35.00
N GLU A 89 2.87 7.24 -33.83
CA GLU A 89 2.17 8.33 -33.17
C GLU A 89 3.13 9.24 -32.42
N GLU A 90 2.97 10.55 -32.60
CA GLU A 90 3.63 11.55 -31.78
C GLU A 90 2.80 11.84 -30.52
N ASN A 91 3.43 12.33 -29.46
CA ASN A 91 2.74 12.71 -28.21
C ASN A 91 1.95 11.57 -27.55
N ILE A 92 2.58 10.41 -27.42
CA ILE A 92 2.08 9.32 -26.58
C ILE A 92 3.05 9.07 -25.41
N GLN A 93 2.50 8.59 -24.30
CA GLN A 93 3.29 8.12 -23.17
C GLN A 93 2.57 6.93 -22.53
N ALA A 94 3.31 5.84 -22.27
CA ALA A 94 2.78 4.71 -21.55
C ALA A 94 2.52 5.09 -20.07
N PRO A 95 1.36 4.75 -19.50
CA PRO A 95 1.10 4.85 -18.07
C PRO A 95 1.97 3.87 -17.26
N ASP A 96 2.04 4.06 -15.95
CA ASP A 96 2.88 3.21 -15.07
C ASP A 96 2.49 1.73 -15.11
N TYR A 97 1.19 1.41 -15.07
CA TYR A 97 0.72 0.03 -15.01
C TYR A 97 -0.44 -0.29 -15.94
N LYS A 98 -0.48 -1.54 -16.41
CA LYS A 98 -1.65 -2.23 -16.94
C LYS A 98 -2.19 -3.20 -15.89
N VAL A 99 -3.47 -3.07 -15.57
CA VAL A 99 -4.20 -3.94 -14.64
C VAL A 99 -5.30 -4.70 -15.38
N VAL A 100 -5.42 -6.00 -15.11
CA VAL A 100 -6.54 -6.84 -15.55
C VAL A 100 -7.25 -7.36 -14.31
N LEU A 101 -8.54 -7.10 -14.19
CA LEU A 101 -9.37 -7.52 -13.06
C LEU A 101 -9.86 -8.98 -13.22
N ASN A 102 -10.38 -9.54 -12.13
CA ASN A 102 -10.94 -10.88 -12.11
C ASN A 102 -12.16 -11.06 -13.04
N ASP A 103 -12.89 -9.98 -13.35
CA ASP A 103 -14.01 -9.98 -14.31
C ASP A 103 -13.55 -9.79 -15.78
N GLY A 104 -12.24 -9.61 -16.01
CA GLY A 104 -11.65 -9.44 -17.33
C GLY A 104 -11.56 -7.98 -17.80
N LYS A 105 -12.11 -7.01 -17.05
CA LYS A 105 -11.92 -5.58 -17.36
C LYS A 105 -10.45 -5.22 -17.24
N GLN A 106 -10.04 -4.26 -18.07
CA GLN A 106 -8.66 -3.79 -18.16
C GLN A 106 -8.61 -2.29 -17.93
N TYR A 107 -7.57 -1.85 -17.25
CA TYR A 107 -7.31 -0.45 -16.99
C TYR A 107 -5.83 -0.18 -17.14
N PHE A 108 -5.49 0.98 -17.71
CA PHE A 108 -4.20 1.58 -17.45
C PHE A 108 -4.27 2.45 -16.22
N ILE A 109 -3.24 2.41 -15.40
CA ILE A 109 -3.14 3.15 -14.16
C ILE A 109 -1.88 4.00 -14.20
N GLU A 110 -2.07 5.30 -14.05
CA GLU A 110 -1.01 6.25 -13.78
C GLU A 110 -0.93 6.49 -12.27
N VAL A 111 0.24 6.30 -11.67
CA VAL A 111 0.47 6.44 -10.23
C VAL A 111 1.08 7.81 -9.93
N LYS A 112 0.56 8.45 -8.89
CA LYS A 112 0.98 9.77 -8.46
C LYS A 112 1.09 9.82 -6.94
N ASN A 113 2.23 10.30 -6.45
CA ASN A 113 2.37 10.63 -5.04
C ASN A 113 1.98 12.10 -4.82
N CYS A 114 1.14 12.34 -3.82
CA CYS A 114 0.70 13.66 -3.42
C CYS A 114 1.11 13.94 -1.98
N HIS A 115 1.84 15.04 -1.79
CA HIS A 115 2.13 15.61 -0.49
C HIS A 115 1.64 17.05 -0.47
N PHE A 116 0.54 17.31 0.24
CA PHE A 116 -0.06 18.64 0.34
C PHE A 116 0.14 19.27 1.73
N PRO A 117 0.11 20.61 1.85
CA PRO A 117 0.14 21.28 3.14
C PRO A 117 -1.19 21.16 3.92
N ASN A 118 -2.34 21.11 3.23
CA ASN A 118 -3.66 20.88 3.85
C ASN A 118 -4.65 20.21 2.87
N VAL A 119 -5.78 19.70 3.39
CA VAL A 119 -6.78 18.91 2.62
C VAL A 119 -7.47 19.67 1.48
N LYS A 120 -7.48 21.01 1.50
CA LYS A 120 -8.07 21.85 0.44
C LYS A 120 -7.06 22.24 -0.64
N SER A 121 -5.81 21.83 -0.50
CA SER A 121 -4.78 22.18 -1.48
C SER A 121 -5.00 21.39 -2.77
N PRO A 122 -5.16 22.06 -3.92
CA PRO A 122 -5.39 21.37 -5.18
C PRO A 122 -4.13 20.64 -5.64
N TYR A 123 -4.26 19.36 -5.99
CA TYR A 123 -3.21 18.60 -6.65
C TYR A 123 -3.25 18.84 -8.17
N PRO A 124 -2.20 19.43 -8.77
CA PRO A 124 -2.21 19.75 -10.20
C PRO A 124 -1.71 18.59 -11.06
N LEU A 125 -2.42 18.32 -12.14
CA LEU A 125 -2.00 17.41 -13.22
C LEU A 125 -1.87 18.21 -14.52
N ASN A 126 -0.72 18.14 -15.17
CA ASN A 126 -0.51 18.89 -16.41
C ASN A 126 -1.42 18.33 -17.53
N LYS A 127 -2.09 19.23 -18.27
CA LYS A 127 -3.05 18.82 -19.32
C LYS A 127 -2.37 18.11 -20.49
N SER A 128 -1.27 18.66 -21.01
CA SER A 128 -0.52 18.03 -22.10
C SER A 128 0.15 16.73 -21.68
N TYR A 129 0.38 16.53 -20.38
CA TYR A 129 0.86 15.25 -19.85
C TYR A 129 -0.25 14.21 -19.90
N LEU A 130 -1.42 14.54 -19.36
CA LEU A 130 -2.56 13.64 -19.33
C LEU A 130 -3.04 13.26 -20.74
N GLU A 131 -3.02 14.22 -21.67
CA GLU A 131 -3.35 13.97 -23.08
C GLU A 131 -2.46 12.90 -23.72
N LYS A 132 -1.16 12.84 -23.39
CA LYS A 132 -0.24 11.80 -23.90
C LYS A 132 -0.59 10.41 -23.38
N LEU A 133 -1.00 10.33 -22.12
CA LEU A 133 -1.44 9.08 -21.49
C LEU A 133 -2.78 8.61 -22.07
N GLU A 134 -3.70 9.55 -22.32
CA GLU A 134 -4.98 9.26 -22.97
C GLU A 134 -4.80 8.77 -24.41
N ASN A 135 -3.94 9.41 -25.19
CA ASN A 135 -3.63 8.96 -26.55
C ASN A 135 -3.10 7.52 -26.54
N TYR A 136 -2.23 7.17 -25.57
CA TYR A 136 -1.76 5.79 -25.41
C TYR A 136 -2.91 4.84 -25.03
N ALA A 137 -3.75 5.24 -24.07
CA ALA A 137 -4.90 4.46 -23.64
C ALA A 137 -5.89 4.18 -24.79
N ASP A 138 -6.14 5.17 -25.64
CA ASP A 138 -7.02 5.10 -26.81
C ASP A 138 -6.47 4.14 -27.88
N LEU A 139 -5.16 4.15 -28.15
CA LEU A 139 -4.53 3.20 -29.09
C LEU A 139 -4.75 1.74 -28.69
N HIS A 140 -4.85 1.49 -27.39
CA HIS A 140 -5.07 0.17 -26.81
C HIS A 140 -6.54 -0.12 -26.49
N ALA A 141 -7.46 0.82 -26.79
CA ALA A 141 -8.88 0.75 -26.43
C ALA A 141 -9.10 0.36 -24.96
N THR A 142 -8.28 0.90 -24.06
CA THR A 142 -8.25 0.54 -22.63
C THR A 142 -8.37 1.81 -21.79
N PRO A 143 -9.34 1.92 -20.85
CA PRO A 143 -9.52 3.13 -20.04
C PRO A 143 -8.30 3.48 -19.18
N LEU A 144 -8.04 4.78 -19.02
CA LEU A 144 -7.03 5.33 -18.12
C LEU A 144 -7.65 5.76 -16.79
N LEU A 145 -7.05 5.33 -15.68
CA LEU A 145 -7.32 5.81 -14.33
C LEU A 145 -6.04 6.36 -13.70
N ILE A 146 -6.20 7.22 -12.70
CA ILE A 146 -5.12 7.86 -11.96
C ILE A 146 -5.20 7.42 -10.51
N ALA A 147 -4.19 6.70 -10.05
CA ALA A 147 -4.02 6.31 -8.65
C ALA A 147 -3.21 7.40 -7.93
N ILE A 148 -3.84 8.14 -7.02
CA ILE A 148 -3.17 9.17 -6.23
C ILE A 148 -3.01 8.68 -4.80
N TYR A 149 -1.76 8.65 -4.32
CA TYR A 149 -1.46 8.39 -2.92
C TYR A 149 -1.29 9.70 -2.16
N PHE A 150 -2.20 9.96 -1.23
CA PHE A 150 -2.10 11.09 -0.30
C PHE A 150 -1.26 10.71 0.91
N SER A 151 0.04 10.89 0.76
CA SER A 151 1.08 10.40 1.70
C SER A 151 0.88 10.83 3.16
N ARG A 152 0.37 12.05 3.42
CA ARG A 152 0.12 12.54 4.78
C ARG A 152 -1.00 11.79 5.51
N ASN A 153 -1.94 11.24 4.76
CA ASN A 153 -3.14 10.59 5.31
C ASN A 153 -3.09 9.06 5.15
N ASN A 154 -2.03 8.52 4.51
CA ASN A 154 -1.96 7.13 4.09
C ASN A 154 -3.22 6.68 3.33
N LYS A 155 -3.68 7.49 2.35
CA LYS A 155 -4.89 7.19 1.57
C LYS A 155 -4.57 7.02 0.10
N TRP A 156 -5.13 5.98 -0.48
CA TRP A 156 -5.19 5.79 -1.92
C TRP A 156 -6.54 6.23 -2.45
N VAL A 157 -6.51 6.94 -3.58
CA VAL A 157 -7.69 7.15 -4.41
C VAL A 157 -7.41 6.68 -5.82
N LEU A 158 -8.45 6.22 -6.49
CA LEU A 158 -8.42 5.87 -7.90
C LEU A 158 -9.48 6.71 -8.61
N LEU A 159 -9.06 7.44 -9.65
CA LEU A 159 -9.89 8.46 -10.27
C LEU A 159 -9.86 8.34 -11.80
N SER A 160 -11.01 8.44 -12.44
CA SER A 160 -11.08 8.80 -13.85
C SER A 160 -10.79 10.30 -14.06
N LYS A 161 -10.45 10.68 -15.30
CA LYS A 161 -10.29 12.10 -15.67
C LYS A 161 -11.55 12.93 -15.43
N ALA A 162 -12.74 12.33 -15.58
CA ALA A 162 -14.02 13.00 -15.37
C ALA A 162 -14.21 13.50 -13.93
N SER A 163 -13.49 12.91 -12.96
CA SER A 163 -13.50 13.35 -11.56
C SER A 163 -12.69 14.63 -11.31
N LEU A 164 -11.87 15.07 -12.27
CA LEU A 164 -10.96 16.20 -12.12
C LEU A 164 -11.58 17.52 -12.60
N SER A 165 -11.29 18.62 -11.91
CA SER A 165 -11.67 19.96 -12.37
C SER A 165 -10.71 20.44 -13.46
N GLU A 166 -11.25 20.81 -14.62
CA GLU A 166 -10.46 21.29 -15.75
C GLU A 166 -10.11 22.78 -15.64
N HIS A 167 -8.86 23.11 -15.96
CA HIS A 167 -8.37 24.47 -16.14
C HIS A 167 -7.56 24.57 -17.45
N LYS A 168 -7.23 25.81 -17.86
CA LYS A 168 -6.56 26.09 -19.15
C LYS A 168 -5.32 25.22 -19.46
N LYS A 169 -4.48 24.91 -18.47
CA LYS A 169 -3.22 24.16 -18.66
C LYS A 169 -3.10 22.91 -17.78
N LYS A 170 -4.09 22.65 -16.92
CA LYS A 170 -4.00 21.62 -15.90
C LYS A 170 -5.38 21.13 -15.50
N TYR A 171 -5.43 19.90 -15.01
CA TYR A 171 -6.51 19.37 -14.21
C TYR A 171 -6.14 19.51 -12.72
N THR A 172 -7.14 19.60 -11.85
CA THR A 172 -6.92 19.64 -10.40
C THR A 172 -7.94 18.81 -9.65
N ILE A 173 -7.54 18.27 -8.50
CA ILE A 173 -8.46 17.73 -7.50
C ILE A 173 -7.87 17.95 -6.09
N ASP A 174 -8.70 18.19 -5.10
CA ASP A 174 -8.27 18.23 -3.68
C ASP A 174 -8.60 16.90 -2.97
N PHE A 175 -8.17 16.76 -1.72
CA PHE A 175 -8.34 15.53 -0.96
C PHE A 175 -9.81 15.16 -0.74
N ILE A 176 -10.66 16.13 -0.41
CA ILE A 176 -12.07 15.87 -0.07
C ILE A 176 -12.82 15.39 -1.30
N ASN A 177 -12.68 16.12 -2.41
CA ASN A 177 -13.27 15.76 -3.69
C ASN A 177 -12.72 14.42 -4.22
N ALA A 178 -11.43 14.14 -4.00
CA ALA A 178 -10.82 12.88 -4.42
C ALA A 178 -11.35 11.67 -3.65
N ILE A 179 -11.54 11.77 -2.33
CA ILE A 179 -12.13 10.70 -1.53
C ILE A 179 -13.58 10.44 -1.96
N ALA A 180 -14.37 11.50 -2.15
CA ALA A 180 -15.77 11.35 -2.57
C ALA A 180 -15.91 10.68 -3.94
N LYS A 181 -14.97 10.90 -4.86
CA LYS A 181 -15.00 10.39 -6.24
C LYS A 181 -14.13 9.13 -6.43
N ASN A 182 -13.73 8.49 -5.33
CA ASN A 182 -12.77 7.38 -5.33
C ASN A 182 -13.38 6.07 -5.84
N GLU A 183 -12.65 5.40 -6.74
CA GLU A 183 -13.01 4.13 -7.35
C GLU A 183 -12.13 2.94 -6.89
N MET A 184 -11.39 3.07 -5.79
CA MET A 184 -10.53 1.99 -5.27
C MET A 184 -11.27 0.66 -4.99
N TRP A 185 -12.60 0.70 -4.86
CA TRP A 185 -13.45 -0.51 -4.81
C TRP A 185 -13.27 -1.42 -6.03
N LEU A 186 -12.92 -0.87 -7.21
CA LEU A 186 -12.61 -1.65 -8.42
C LEU A 186 -11.46 -2.64 -8.18
N LEU A 187 -10.49 -2.27 -7.34
CA LEU A 187 -9.34 -3.09 -6.99
C LEU A 187 -9.59 -4.01 -5.80
N GLY A 188 -10.73 -3.85 -5.11
CA GLY A 188 -11.13 -4.64 -3.94
C GLY A 188 -11.00 -3.92 -2.61
N ASP A 189 -10.79 -2.59 -2.62
CA ASP A 189 -10.66 -1.83 -1.38
C ASP A 189 -11.98 -1.78 -0.61
N ARG A 190 -11.86 -1.92 0.72
CA ARG A 190 -12.96 -1.99 1.68
C ARG A 190 -12.53 -1.30 2.97
N THR A 191 -13.46 -0.57 3.59
CA THR A 191 -13.30 -0.12 4.98
C THR A 191 -13.76 -1.25 5.90
N ILE A 192 -12.90 -1.66 6.81
CA ILE A 192 -13.19 -2.70 7.80
C ILE A 192 -13.54 -2.03 9.13
N ALA A 193 -14.57 -2.56 9.77
CA ALA A 193 -14.99 -2.20 11.12
C ALA A 193 -15.28 -3.44 11.94
N THR A 194 -15.10 -3.33 13.25
CA THR A 194 -15.40 -4.40 14.22
C THR A 194 -15.93 -3.80 15.52
N GLU A 195 -16.44 -4.63 16.42
CA GLU A 195 -16.82 -4.20 17.77
C GLU A 195 -15.55 -3.88 18.58
N PRO A 196 -15.48 -2.70 19.23
CA PRO A 196 -14.42 -2.40 20.17
C PRO A 196 -14.64 -3.12 21.51
N ASP A 197 -13.61 -3.47 22.26
CA ASP A 197 -12.18 -3.33 21.94
C ASP A 197 -11.61 -4.60 21.29
N LEU A 198 -10.49 -4.45 20.59
CA LEU A 198 -9.65 -5.58 20.21
C LEU A 198 -8.60 -5.80 21.29
N GLY A 199 -8.43 -7.02 21.78
CA GLY A 199 -7.47 -7.36 22.84
C GLY A 199 -6.51 -8.48 22.45
N ILE A 200 -5.27 -8.41 22.92
CA ILE A 200 -4.29 -9.50 22.85
C ILE A 200 -3.73 -9.75 24.25
N GLU A 201 -3.70 -11.02 24.65
CA GLU A 201 -3.10 -11.46 25.91
C GLU A 201 -1.90 -12.35 25.63
N PHE A 202 -0.78 -12.01 26.26
CA PHE A 202 0.43 -12.82 26.32
C PHE A 202 0.45 -13.54 27.67
N ILE A 203 0.14 -14.82 27.67
CA ILE A 203 0.07 -15.64 28.89
C ILE A 203 1.44 -16.26 29.16
N ALA A 204 1.91 -16.13 30.40
CA ALA A 204 3.19 -16.66 30.83
C ALA A 204 3.18 -18.20 30.90
N ASP A 205 4.27 -18.82 30.46
CA ASP A 205 4.55 -20.22 30.75
C ASP A 205 4.87 -20.36 32.24
N LEU A 206 3.89 -20.81 33.03
CA LEU A 206 4.03 -20.97 34.48
C LEU A 206 5.05 -22.06 34.89
N SER A 207 5.61 -22.81 33.93
CA SER A 207 6.75 -23.71 34.17
C SER A 207 8.11 -22.98 34.13
N LYS A 208 8.12 -21.71 33.74
CA LYS A 208 9.30 -20.82 33.68
C LYS A 208 9.17 -19.70 34.70
N ASP A 209 10.31 -19.11 35.06
CA ASP A 209 10.33 -17.97 35.95
C ASP A 209 9.74 -16.73 35.26
N ALA A 210 8.96 -15.95 36.01
CA ALA A 210 8.48 -14.63 35.64
C ALA A 210 8.84 -13.64 36.74
N THR A 211 9.30 -12.45 36.37
CA THR A 211 9.66 -11.38 37.31
C THR A 211 8.98 -10.07 36.93
N VAL A 212 8.51 -9.33 37.93
CA VAL A 212 7.99 -7.96 37.75
C VAL A 212 8.85 -7.03 38.61
N THR A 213 9.38 -5.97 38.01
CA THR A 213 10.19 -4.96 38.72
C THR A 213 9.29 -3.96 39.45
N ASP A 214 9.84 -3.24 40.43
CA ASP A 214 9.13 -2.15 41.13
C ASP A 214 8.72 -1.00 40.19
N GLU A 215 9.33 -0.93 39.00
CA GLU A 215 9.03 0.03 37.94
C GLU A 215 7.90 -0.46 37.00
N GLY A 216 7.34 -1.64 37.26
CA GLY A 216 6.23 -2.22 36.49
C GLY A 216 6.66 -3.00 35.24
N GLU A 217 7.95 -3.28 35.06
CA GLU A 217 8.44 -4.06 33.92
C GLU A 217 8.33 -5.56 34.20
N ALA A 218 7.69 -6.31 33.31
CA ALA A 218 7.57 -7.76 33.40
C ALA A 218 8.52 -8.47 32.43
N ASN A 219 9.24 -9.47 32.91
CA ASN A 219 10.06 -10.38 32.10
C ASN A 219 9.56 -11.82 32.30
N PHE A 220 9.12 -12.45 31.22
CA PHE A 220 8.53 -13.79 31.23
C PHE A 220 8.63 -14.45 29.86
N ILE A 221 8.51 -15.77 29.83
CA ILE A 221 8.39 -16.54 28.59
C ILE A 221 6.90 -16.69 28.25
N ILE A 222 6.52 -16.30 27.04
CA ILE A 222 5.14 -16.44 26.54
C ILE A 222 4.88 -17.93 26.26
N GLY A 223 3.91 -18.51 26.97
CA GLY A 223 3.44 -19.88 26.75
C GLY A 223 2.25 -19.96 25.81
N GLU A 224 1.39 -18.94 25.80
CA GLU A 224 0.18 -18.89 24.99
C GLU A 224 -0.16 -17.43 24.61
N VAL A 225 -0.79 -17.25 23.44
CA VAL A 225 -1.33 -15.97 22.99
C VAL A 225 -2.82 -16.12 22.74
N LYS A 226 -3.62 -15.22 23.33
CA LYS A 226 -5.07 -15.16 23.14
C LYS A 226 -5.47 -13.84 22.52
N LEU A 227 -6.51 -13.87 21.70
CA LEU A 227 -7.05 -12.70 21.01
C LEU A 227 -8.52 -12.54 21.37
N TYR A 228 -8.96 -11.29 21.52
CA TYR A 228 -10.30 -10.95 21.96
C TYR A 228 -10.91 -9.87 21.08
N CYS A 229 -12.23 -9.91 20.92
CA CYS A 229 -13.03 -8.81 20.39
C CYS A 229 -14.23 -8.61 21.30
N ALA A 230 -14.46 -7.37 21.76
CA ALA A 230 -15.53 -7.02 22.69
C ALA A 230 -15.60 -7.96 23.92
N GLY A 231 -14.42 -8.32 24.45
CA GLY A 231 -14.27 -9.22 25.61
C GLY A 231 -14.49 -10.71 25.33
N GLN A 232 -14.75 -11.11 24.08
CA GLN A 232 -14.93 -12.52 23.70
C GLN A 232 -13.66 -13.09 23.09
N GLU A 233 -13.21 -14.27 23.58
CA GLU A 233 -12.01 -14.94 23.08
C GLU A 233 -12.24 -15.50 21.67
N ILE A 234 -11.49 -14.98 20.70
CA ILE A 234 -11.47 -15.40 19.30
C ILE A 234 -10.70 -16.72 19.22
N THR A 235 -11.38 -17.78 18.81
CA THR A 235 -10.82 -19.14 18.74
C THR A 235 -10.55 -19.62 17.33
N ASP A 236 -11.23 -19.06 16.33
CA ASP A 236 -11.05 -19.41 14.91
C ASP A 236 -9.73 -18.82 14.36
N ASP A 237 -8.96 -19.62 13.62
CA ASP A 237 -7.63 -19.24 13.16
C ASP A 237 -7.65 -18.11 12.11
N LEU A 238 -8.69 -18.07 11.26
CA LEU A 238 -8.85 -16.99 10.29
C LEU A 238 -9.18 -15.70 11.03
N GLU A 239 -10.15 -15.72 11.96
CA GLU A 239 -10.51 -14.54 12.76
C GLU A 239 -9.34 -14.06 13.62
N LYS A 240 -8.53 -14.96 14.20
CA LYS A 240 -7.30 -14.60 14.90
C LYS A 240 -6.33 -13.85 13.99
N SER A 241 -6.11 -14.36 12.77
CA SER A 241 -5.25 -13.70 11.80
C SER A 241 -5.79 -12.32 11.40
N ILE A 242 -7.10 -12.18 11.24
CA ILE A 242 -7.74 -10.89 10.93
C ILE A 242 -7.59 -9.93 12.10
N ALA A 243 -7.95 -10.34 13.33
CA ALA A 243 -7.86 -9.50 14.52
C ALA A 243 -6.44 -9.00 14.75
N PHE A 244 -5.44 -9.88 14.65
CA PHE A 244 -4.04 -9.48 14.80
C PHE A 244 -3.60 -8.48 13.72
N TYR A 245 -4.01 -8.67 12.47
CA TYR A 245 -3.72 -7.73 11.39
C TYR A 245 -4.37 -6.37 11.63
N LEU A 246 -5.63 -6.36 12.11
CA LEU A 246 -6.37 -5.14 12.44
C LEU A 246 -5.74 -4.38 13.61
N MET A 247 -5.28 -5.05 14.67
CA MET A 247 -4.55 -4.41 15.78
C MET A 247 -3.25 -3.77 15.30
N ARG A 248 -2.51 -4.45 14.41
CA ARG A 248 -1.18 -4.00 13.97
C ARG A 248 -1.23 -2.85 12.97
N PHE A 249 -2.17 -2.90 12.03
CA PHE A 249 -2.19 -2.00 10.87
C PHE A 249 -3.43 -1.10 10.79
N GLY A 250 -4.42 -1.33 11.64
CA GLY A 250 -5.58 -0.46 11.79
C GLY A 250 -5.24 0.90 12.40
N ASN A 251 -6.26 1.74 12.54
CA ASN A 251 -6.14 3.10 13.05
C ASN A 251 -6.56 3.26 14.53
N TRP A 252 -6.84 2.17 15.24
CA TRP A 252 -7.16 2.20 16.65
C TRP A 252 -5.88 2.37 17.48
N ASN A 253 -5.99 3.08 18.60
CA ASN A 253 -4.86 3.31 19.48
C ASN A 253 -4.64 2.13 20.41
N GLU A 254 -3.38 1.80 20.63
CA GLU A 254 -2.95 0.93 21.71
C GLU A 254 -3.13 1.67 23.05
N ASN A 255 -3.87 1.07 23.98
CA ASN A 255 -3.99 1.56 25.35
C ASN A 255 -2.77 1.11 26.18
N GLU A 256 -2.64 1.65 27.40
CA GLU A 256 -1.59 1.20 28.32
C GLU A 256 -1.74 -0.30 28.61
N PRO A 257 -0.63 -1.08 28.56
CA PRO A 257 -0.69 -2.51 28.82
C PRO A 257 -0.99 -2.80 30.29
N GLU A 258 -1.81 -3.82 30.53
CA GLU A 258 -2.19 -4.25 31.87
C GLU A 258 -1.56 -5.59 32.24
N GLY A 259 -1.02 -5.70 33.45
CA GLY A 259 -0.54 -6.97 33.99
C GLY A 259 -1.70 -7.85 34.47
N ILE A 260 -1.70 -9.12 34.07
CA ILE A 260 -2.67 -10.12 34.51
C ILE A 260 -2.08 -10.85 35.73
N PHE A 261 -2.81 -10.85 36.84
CA PHE A 261 -2.38 -11.50 38.09
C PHE A 261 -3.41 -12.51 38.60
N ASP A 262 -2.97 -13.71 38.96
CA ASP A 262 -3.77 -14.69 39.72
C ASP A 262 -3.20 -14.83 41.14
N LYS A 263 -4.02 -14.53 42.15
CA LYS A 263 -3.63 -14.57 43.58
C LYS A 263 -2.31 -13.84 43.90
N GLY A 264 -2.05 -12.73 43.20
CA GLY A 264 -0.85 -11.91 43.35
C GLY A 264 0.38 -12.42 42.60
N ILE A 265 0.25 -13.50 41.82
CA ILE A 265 1.28 -14.02 40.93
C ILE A 265 1.03 -13.46 39.54
N PHE A 266 2.05 -12.91 38.90
CA PHE A 266 1.98 -12.47 37.51
C PHE A 266 1.79 -13.68 36.59
N VAL A 267 0.75 -13.64 35.74
CA VAL A 267 0.41 -14.72 34.81
C VAL A 267 0.38 -14.28 33.34
N GLY A 268 0.56 -12.99 33.05
CA GLY A 268 0.63 -12.49 31.67
C GLY A 268 0.43 -11.00 31.56
N ALA A 269 0.37 -10.50 30.34
CA ALA A 269 0.08 -9.10 30.03
C ALA A 269 -1.03 -9.00 28.96
N GLN A 270 -1.85 -7.97 29.06
CA GLN A 270 -2.92 -7.67 28.12
C GLN A 270 -2.64 -6.31 27.44
N TYR A 271 -2.83 -6.26 26.13
CA TYR A 271 -2.88 -5.03 25.35
C TYR A 271 -4.27 -4.90 24.75
N THR A 272 -4.84 -3.71 24.80
CA THR A 272 -6.14 -3.40 24.19
C THR A 272 -6.00 -2.29 23.18
N PHE A 273 -6.81 -2.36 22.13
CA PHE A 273 -6.83 -1.42 21.02
C PHE A 273 -8.25 -0.88 20.87
N SER A 274 -8.38 0.45 20.89
CA SER A 274 -9.66 1.15 20.93
C SER A 274 -9.71 2.33 19.96
N PRO A 275 -10.88 2.67 19.39
CA PRO A 275 -11.06 3.92 18.66
C PRO A 275 -10.93 5.14 19.61
N ASP A 276 -10.40 6.26 19.11
CA ASP A 276 -10.35 7.54 19.86
C ASP A 276 -11.73 7.99 20.38
N PHE A 277 -12.74 7.78 19.54
CA PHE A 277 -14.11 8.25 19.77
C PHE A 277 -15.07 7.08 19.50
N PRO A 278 -15.25 6.16 20.46
CA PRO A 278 -16.23 5.11 20.31
C PRO A 278 -17.63 5.73 20.21
N PRO A 279 -18.44 5.31 19.24
CA PRO A 279 -19.76 5.88 19.02
C PRO A 279 -20.76 5.31 20.02
N GLU A 280 -21.61 6.16 20.61
CA GLU A 280 -22.59 5.74 21.62
C GLU A 280 -23.75 4.91 21.04
N GLU A 281 -24.13 5.16 19.78
CA GLU A 281 -25.35 4.62 19.18
C GLU A 281 -25.12 3.42 18.24
N GLN A 282 -23.87 3.10 17.89
CA GLN A 282 -23.56 1.96 17.00
C GLN A 282 -22.57 0.99 17.66
N ARG A 283 -22.72 -0.29 17.32
CA ARG A 283 -21.94 -1.37 17.95
C ARG A 283 -20.51 -1.52 17.42
N PHE A 284 -20.20 -0.91 16.27
CA PHE A 284 -18.91 -1.06 15.60
C PHE A 284 -18.18 0.27 15.48
N SER A 285 -16.86 0.20 15.33
CA SER A 285 -16.03 1.34 14.94
C SER A 285 -15.18 0.99 13.72
N MET A 286 -14.95 1.98 12.86
CA MET A 286 -14.09 1.81 11.69
C MET A 286 -12.65 1.60 12.16
N VAL A 287 -12.02 0.52 11.71
CA VAL A 287 -10.60 0.21 11.95
C VAL A 287 -9.72 0.75 10.82
N GLY A 288 -10.27 0.89 9.61
CA GLY A 288 -9.57 1.51 8.48
C GLY A 288 -9.81 0.79 7.15
N GLU A 289 -9.25 1.34 6.08
CA GLU A 289 -9.29 0.79 4.73
C GLU A 289 -8.16 -0.21 4.50
N LEU A 290 -8.46 -1.29 3.78
CA LEU A 290 -7.47 -2.31 3.44
C LEU A 290 -6.27 -1.71 2.70
N SER A 291 -6.49 -0.79 1.75
CA SER A 291 -5.40 -0.14 1.02
C SER A 291 -4.42 0.62 1.93
N SER A 292 -4.93 1.26 2.98
CA SER A 292 -4.13 1.94 4.01
C SER A 292 -3.37 0.95 4.88
N MET A 293 -4.02 -0.11 5.35
CA MET A 293 -3.38 -1.15 6.17
C MET A 293 -2.26 -1.87 5.41
N ILE A 294 -2.50 -2.20 4.14
CA ILE A 294 -1.49 -2.80 3.25
C ILE A 294 -0.30 -1.85 3.06
N SER A 295 -0.58 -0.56 2.92
CA SER A 295 0.46 0.47 2.78
C SER A 295 1.31 0.61 4.05
N TYR A 296 0.73 0.46 5.24
CA TYR A 296 1.48 0.39 6.49
C TYR A 296 2.32 -0.88 6.57
N SER A 297 1.74 -2.05 6.30
CA SER A 297 2.43 -3.34 6.30
C SER A 297 3.64 -3.35 5.35
N TYR A 298 3.48 -2.82 4.13
CA TYR A 298 4.58 -2.65 3.18
C TYR A 298 5.64 -1.66 3.68
N SER A 299 5.22 -0.61 4.38
CA SER A 299 6.14 0.42 4.87
C SER A 299 7.05 -0.09 5.97
N GLU A 300 6.57 -0.96 6.87
CA GLU A 300 7.42 -1.60 7.88
C GLU A 300 8.56 -2.43 7.26
N GLN A 301 8.38 -2.96 6.04
CA GLN A 301 9.39 -3.78 5.36
C GLN A 301 10.34 -2.97 4.48
N THR A 302 10.04 -1.69 4.22
CA THR A 302 10.80 -0.86 3.25
C THR A 302 11.35 0.42 3.86
N VAL A 303 11.03 0.71 5.13
CA VAL A 303 11.49 1.87 5.88
C VAL A 303 12.08 1.41 7.22
N TYR A 304 13.30 1.83 7.51
CA TYR A 304 13.95 1.63 8.81
C TYR A 304 14.42 2.99 9.34
N GLU A 305 14.14 3.31 10.61
CA GLU A 305 14.51 4.58 11.24
C GLU A 305 14.20 5.83 10.37
N LYS A 306 13.01 5.84 9.75
CA LYS A 306 12.52 6.90 8.84
C LYS A 306 13.30 7.06 7.53
N SER A 307 14.23 6.15 7.23
CA SER A 307 14.98 6.12 5.98
C SER A 307 14.48 4.99 5.08
N VAL A 308 14.37 5.28 3.77
CA VAL A 308 14.02 4.26 2.77
C VAL A 308 15.19 3.30 2.64
N ILE A 309 15.00 2.03 3.00
CA ILE A 309 16.03 0.99 2.87
C ILE A 309 15.91 0.21 1.56
N ALA A 310 14.74 0.24 0.93
CA ALA A 310 14.48 -0.41 -0.35
C ALA A 310 13.39 0.33 -1.14
N LEU A 311 13.55 0.39 -2.48
CA LEU A 311 12.54 0.92 -3.39
C LEU A 311 11.36 -0.05 -3.60
N ASP A 312 11.64 -1.35 -3.45
CA ASP A 312 10.71 -2.44 -3.61
C ASP A 312 11.09 -3.61 -2.69
N THR A 313 10.14 -4.48 -2.41
CA THR A 313 10.31 -5.69 -1.60
C THR A 313 10.43 -6.94 -2.46
N ASN A 314 11.14 -7.96 -1.97
CA ASN A 314 11.19 -9.28 -2.60
C ASN A 314 9.96 -10.15 -2.24
N LEU A 315 9.09 -9.66 -1.36
CA LEU A 315 7.90 -10.36 -0.90
C LEU A 315 6.75 -10.24 -1.92
N ASP A 316 5.91 -11.27 -1.99
CA ASP A 316 4.71 -11.26 -2.81
C ASP A 316 3.63 -10.35 -2.18
N PRO A 317 2.74 -9.72 -2.99
CA PRO A 317 1.67 -8.87 -2.48
C PRO A 317 0.81 -9.49 -1.38
N SER A 318 0.58 -10.81 -1.44
CA SER A 318 -0.25 -11.51 -0.44
C SER A 318 0.34 -11.51 0.97
N VAL A 319 1.62 -11.19 1.15
CA VAL A 319 2.25 -11.12 2.48
C VAL A 319 1.80 -9.87 3.25
N PHE A 320 1.37 -8.82 2.53
CA PHE A 320 1.03 -7.52 3.12
C PHE A 320 -0.45 -7.35 3.49
N ALA A 321 -1.29 -8.32 3.13
CA ALA A 321 -2.71 -8.32 3.43
C ALA A 321 -3.09 -9.57 4.22
N VAL A 322 -4.07 -9.42 5.11
CA VAL A 322 -4.85 -10.55 5.59
C VAL A 322 -5.96 -10.86 4.60
N GLU A 323 -6.20 -12.15 4.37
CA GLU A 323 -7.33 -12.59 3.54
C GLU A 323 -8.63 -12.43 4.34
N ILE A 324 -9.46 -11.46 3.95
CA ILE A 324 -10.83 -11.32 4.46
C ILE A 324 -11.80 -11.69 3.35
N PRO A 325 -12.44 -12.88 3.40
CA PRO A 325 -13.38 -13.29 2.37
C PRO A 325 -14.51 -12.27 2.19
N GLU A 326 -14.97 -12.11 0.96
CA GLU A 326 -16.06 -11.20 0.64
C GLU A 326 -17.34 -11.63 1.35
N GLY A 327 -17.95 -10.71 2.10
CA GLY A 327 -19.14 -10.99 2.90
C GLY A 327 -18.88 -11.80 4.18
N HIS A 328 -17.62 -12.07 4.54
CA HIS A 328 -17.28 -12.66 5.84
C HIS A 328 -17.72 -11.72 6.97
N LYS A 329 -18.55 -12.23 7.88
CA LYS A 329 -19.09 -11.48 9.02
C LYS A 329 -18.37 -11.79 10.32
N GLY A 330 -17.66 -12.91 10.40
CA GLY A 330 -17.15 -13.48 11.65
C GLY A 330 -18.23 -13.90 12.66
N ASP A 331 -17.85 -14.76 13.58
CA ASP A 331 -18.63 -15.22 14.73
C ASP A 331 -18.21 -14.47 15.99
N LYS A 332 -16.93 -14.62 16.39
CA LYS A 332 -16.37 -13.98 17.58
C LYS A 332 -15.60 -12.70 17.28
N LEU A 333 -15.33 -12.45 16.00
CA LEU A 333 -14.87 -11.19 15.46
C LEU A 333 -15.92 -10.64 14.48
N PRO A 334 -16.97 -9.94 14.97
CA PRO A 334 -17.98 -9.37 14.08
C PRO A 334 -17.37 -8.31 13.16
N LEU A 335 -17.42 -8.54 11.85
CA LEU A 335 -16.88 -7.65 10.83
C LEU A 335 -17.98 -6.98 10.02
N TRP A 336 -17.84 -5.67 9.87
CA TRP A 336 -18.54 -4.89 8.86
C TRP A 336 -17.54 -4.48 7.78
N GLN A 337 -17.95 -4.66 6.53
CA GLN A 337 -17.14 -4.36 5.37
C GLN A 337 -17.89 -3.36 4.50
N PHE A 338 -17.39 -2.13 4.44
CA PHE A 338 -17.99 -1.06 3.67
C PHE A 338 -17.25 -0.89 2.35
N ILE A 339 -18.02 -0.83 1.26
CA ILE A 339 -17.51 -0.53 -0.07
C ILE A 339 -17.92 0.89 -0.40
N MET A 340 -16.95 1.79 -0.50
CA MET A 340 -17.20 3.16 -0.91
C MET A 340 -17.45 3.21 -2.42
N GLN A 341 -18.61 3.72 -2.82
CA GLN A 341 -18.95 3.99 -4.21
C GLN A 341 -18.67 5.47 -4.53
N ALA A 342 -18.15 5.73 -5.71
CA ALA A 342 -17.84 7.09 -6.14
C ALA A 342 -19.11 7.93 -6.28
N ASN A 343 -19.10 9.13 -5.69
CA ASN A 343 -20.10 10.17 -5.89
C ASN A 343 -19.53 11.26 -6.81
N TYR A 344 -19.74 11.11 -8.11
CA TYR A 344 -19.23 12.07 -9.11
C TYR A 344 -19.86 13.45 -9.01
N GLU A 345 -21.04 13.57 -8.40
CA GLU A 345 -21.79 14.82 -8.21
C GLU A 345 -21.34 15.61 -6.96
N PHE A 346 -20.45 15.05 -6.14
CA PHE A 346 -19.96 15.74 -4.96
C PHE A 346 -19.13 16.98 -5.31
N GLU A 347 -19.42 18.09 -4.63
CA GLU A 347 -18.67 19.35 -4.65
C GLU A 347 -18.46 19.81 -3.20
N GLY A 348 -17.20 19.78 -2.73
CA GLY A 348 -16.82 20.07 -1.33
C GLY A 348 -15.95 21.30 -1.11
#